data_AF-A0A7S1RED4-F1
#
_entry.id   AF-A0A7S1RED4-F1
#
_cell.length_a   1.000
_cell.length_b   1.000
_cell.length_c   1.000
_cell.angle_alpha   90.00
_cell.angle_beta   90.00
_cell.angle_gamma   90.00
#
_symmetry.space_group_name_H-M   'P 1'
#
loop_
_entity.id
_entity.type
_entity.pdbx_description
1 polymer ?
#
loop_
_entity_poly.entity_id
_entity_poly.type
_entity_poly.pdbx_seq_one_letter_code
_entity_poly.pdbx_strand_id
1 'polypeptide(L)'
;RAGWRGRPPPGMFLCCCPPQANGAIVERLEEEFGSGVPSLISYDPAVRSVTYVSDVEGQWDYFCNFVDHSKGLNFAVQVEAHMRRDAESLELELEDGWHFVYGGDACDKGSGTLRFLEALVSLKKRVPNRVHLLFGNGDINRLRWAQDLALSDLVAPKDVTVALWNTSGPFEFEPQDFESRREELAHLEGKFVPEIHDKDVMKSYMEGLKPGGLLREYLQLAQLCVMLGETLFVDGQVIALTQDEASTKTPEEKERAGLEIEDWAMRLNAWARTRLDDLDAKPAWEKLPDQIPKRKQPASGGEG
;
A
#
# COMPACT_ATOMS: atom_id res chain seq x y z
N ARG A 1 -16.31 27.63 27.58
CA ARG A 1 -14.94 27.64 27.02
C ARG A 1 -14.01 27.03 28.05
N ALA A 2 -13.80 25.72 28.00
CA ALA A 2 -12.88 25.00 28.86
C ALA A 2 -11.93 24.23 27.94
N GLY A 3 -10.64 24.56 28.04
CA GLY A 3 -9.58 23.92 27.27
C GLY A 3 -9.32 22.52 27.79
N TRP A 4 -9.26 21.56 26.87
CA TRP A 4 -8.87 20.20 27.18
C TRP A 4 -7.34 20.18 27.28
N ARG A 5 -6.81 20.09 28.51
CA ARG A 5 -5.43 19.68 28.79
C ARG A 5 -5.50 18.27 29.36
N GLY A 6 -5.44 17.27 28.50
CA GLY A 6 -5.35 15.85 28.88
C GLY A 6 -4.03 15.28 28.38
N ARG A 7 -3.23 14.68 29.27
CA ARG A 7 -2.08 13.84 28.88
C ARG A 7 -2.61 12.58 28.18
N PRO A 8 -1.92 12.05 27.16
CA PRO A 8 -2.30 10.77 26.58
C PRO A 8 -2.03 9.60 27.55
N PRO A 9 -2.83 8.52 27.52
CA PRO A 9 -2.64 7.36 28.39
C PRO A 9 -1.42 6.52 27.95
N PRO A 10 -0.70 5.87 28.89
CA PRO A 10 0.49 5.09 28.56
C PRO A 10 0.16 3.68 28.09
N GLY A 11 0.87 3.23 27.04
CA GLY A 11 1.14 1.82 26.79
C GLY A 11 0.51 1.23 25.53
N MET A 12 1.31 1.13 24.46
CA MET A 12 0.98 0.36 23.26
C MET A 12 2.20 -0.50 22.88
N PHE A 13 2.00 -1.80 22.64
CA PHE A 13 3.06 -2.70 22.15
C PHE A 13 2.53 -3.63 21.06
N LEU A 14 3.34 -3.84 20.02
CA LEU A 14 3.30 -5.06 19.22
C LEU A 14 4.46 -5.97 19.65
N CYS A 15 4.12 -7.19 20.03
CA CYS A 15 5.03 -8.31 20.22
C CYS A 15 5.37 -8.90 18.84
N CYS A 16 6.66 -9.01 18.51
CA CYS A 16 7.30 -10.05 17.65
C CYS A 16 8.71 -9.61 17.19
N CYS A 17 9.64 -9.32 18.11
CA CYS A 17 11.09 -9.38 17.84
C CYS A 17 11.87 -9.64 19.16
N PRO A 18 12.94 -10.45 19.15
CA PRO A 18 13.73 -10.76 20.35
C PRO A 18 14.55 -9.54 20.86
N PRO A 19 14.99 -9.54 22.14
CA PRO A 19 15.18 -8.33 22.94
C PRO A 19 16.53 -7.60 22.80
N GLN A 20 17.26 -7.75 21.70
CA GLN A 20 18.67 -7.33 21.65
C GLN A 20 19.02 -6.53 20.39
N ALA A 21 18.48 -5.31 20.20
CA ALA A 21 19.10 -4.25 19.37
C ALA A 21 18.34 -2.90 19.40
N ASN A 22 17.85 -2.41 20.54
CA ASN A 22 16.97 -1.23 20.53
C ASN A 22 17.67 0.14 20.31
N GLY A 23 19.00 0.22 20.37
CA GLY A 23 19.74 1.47 20.13
C GLY A 23 20.41 1.57 18.76
N ALA A 24 20.80 0.43 18.17
CA ALA A 24 21.60 0.39 16.95
C ALA A 24 20.79 0.40 15.64
N ILE A 25 19.47 0.21 15.70
CA ILE A 25 18.62 0.15 14.51
C ILE A 25 18.38 1.55 13.95
N VAL A 26 18.09 2.55 14.80
CA VAL A 26 17.80 3.92 14.33
C VAL A 26 19.01 4.56 13.65
N GLU A 27 20.21 4.43 14.23
CA GLU A 27 21.45 4.94 13.64
C GLU A 27 21.86 4.18 12.37
N ARG A 28 21.59 2.87 12.25
CA ARG A 28 21.85 2.11 11.01
C ARG A 28 20.87 2.41 9.89
N LEU A 29 19.62 2.78 10.19
CA LEU A 29 18.62 3.11 9.16
C LEU A 29 18.93 4.42 8.42
N GLU A 30 19.73 5.32 8.98
CA GLU A 30 20.19 6.52 8.27
C GLU A 30 21.46 6.28 7.45
N GLU A 31 22.31 5.33 7.87
CA GLU A 31 23.58 4.99 7.19
C GLU A 31 23.45 3.91 6.10
N GLU A 32 22.52 2.93 6.23
CA GLU A 32 22.35 1.84 5.26
C GLU A 32 21.43 2.18 4.08
N PHE A 33 20.57 3.21 4.20
CA PHE A 33 19.70 3.67 3.10
C PHE A 33 20.42 4.70 2.24
N GLY A 34 21.37 4.21 1.44
CA GLY A 34 22.12 5.03 0.49
C GLY A 34 21.22 5.80 -0.48
N SER A 35 21.31 7.13 -0.46
CA SER A 35 21.09 8.17 -1.50
C SER A 35 19.97 8.06 -2.57
N GLY A 36 19.10 7.04 -2.57
CA GLY A 36 18.16 6.78 -3.67
C GLY A 36 16.70 6.54 -3.27
N VAL A 37 16.40 6.37 -1.98
CA VAL A 37 15.02 6.21 -1.50
C VAL A 37 14.52 7.55 -0.95
N PRO A 38 13.36 8.07 -1.40
CA PRO A 38 12.88 9.36 -0.91
C PRO A 38 12.61 9.31 0.60
N SER A 39 13.10 10.29 1.35
CA SER A 39 12.88 10.40 2.79
C SER A 39 11.38 10.42 3.08
N LEU A 40 10.86 9.32 3.63
CA LEU A 40 9.49 9.22 4.11
C LEU A 40 9.40 9.94 5.46
N ILE A 41 8.84 11.15 5.42
CA ILE A 41 8.47 11.87 6.64
C ILE A 41 7.34 11.09 7.31
N SER A 42 7.61 10.61 8.53
CA SER A 42 6.60 9.97 9.39
C SER A 42 5.97 10.96 10.36
N TYR A 43 6.63 12.10 10.61
CA TYR A 43 6.15 13.16 11.48
C TYR A 43 6.62 14.55 11.03
N ASP A 44 5.70 15.51 10.91
CA ASP A 44 6.02 16.92 10.73
C ASP A 44 5.02 17.81 11.50
N PRO A 45 5.43 18.43 12.64
CA PRO A 45 4.55 19.27 13.44
C PRO A 45 4.30 20.65 12.85
N ALA A 46 5.08 21.09 11.85
CA ALA A 46 4.97 22.42 11.29
C ALA A 46 3.83 22.53 10.27
N VAL A 47 3.29 21.39 9.81
CA VAL A 47 2.26 21.33 8.76
C VAL A 47 0.96 21.99 9.21
N ARG A 48 0.43 22.85 8.34
CA ARG A 48 -0.82 23.60 8.56
C ARG A 48 -1.89 23.35 7.51
N SER A 49 -1.51 22.83 6.35
CA SER A 49 -2.41 22.64 5.21
C SER A 49 -2.21 21.27 4.62
N VAL A 50 -3.26 20.45 4.68
CA VAL A 50 -3.28 19.09 4.16
C VAL A 50 -4.48 18.96 3.24
N THR A 51 -4.27 18.40 2.06
CA THR A 51 -5.34 17.85 1.22
C THR A 51 -5.28 16.33 1.32
N TYR A 52 -6.44 15.68 1.48
CA TYR A 52 -6.54 14.26 1.78
C TYR A 52 -7.65 13.63 0.95
N VAL A 53 -7.34 12.48 0.36
CA VAL A 53 -8.30 11.59 -0.33
C VAL A 53 -7.88 10.14 -0.08
N SER A 54 -8.83 9.24 -0.04
CA SER A 54 -8.63 7.80 0.16
C SER A 54 -9.63 7.03 -0.68
N ASP A 55 -9.46 5.71 -0.77
CA ASP A 55 -10.44 4.78 -1.35
C ASP A 55 -10.81 5.19 -2.78
N VAL A 56 -9.82 5.63 -3.56
CA VAL A 56 -10.06 5.96 -4.97
C VAL A 56 -10.43 4.69 -5.72
N GLU A 57 -9.85 3.54 -5.37
CA GLU A 57 -10.30 2.23 -5.87
C GLU A 57 -10.45 2.23 -7.40
N GLY A 58 -9.43 2.71 -8.11
CA GLY A 58 -9.44 2.82 -9.58
C GLY A 58 -10.47 3.78 -10.19
N GLN A 59 -11.27 4.49 -9.39
CA GLN A 59 -12.29 5.44 -9.87
C GLN A 59 -11.65 6.76 -10.31
N TRP A 60 -11.13 6.76 -11.54
CA TRP A 60 -10.40 7.92 -12.09
C TRP A 60 -11.20 9.22 -12.10
N ASP A 61 -12.47 9.16 -12.48
CA ASP A 61 -13.33 10.36 -12.53
C ASP A 61 -13.58 10.93 -11.14
N TYR A 62 -13.70 10.07 -10.12
CA TYR A 62 -13.78 10.50 -8.71
C TYR A 62 -12.50 11.24 -8.30
N PHE A 63 -11.33 10.70 -8.62
CA PHE A 63 -10.07 11.36 -8.33
C PHE A 63 -9.91 12.68 -9.08
N CYS A 64 -10.25 12.74 -10.38
CA CYS A 64 -10.20 13.99 -11.15
C CYS A 64 -11.13 15.05 -10.53
N ASN A 65 -12.35 14.66 -10.19
CA ASN A 65 -13.29 15.55 -9.53
C ASN A 65 -12.76 16.02 -8.15
N PHE A 66 -12.08 15.16 -7.39
CA PHE A 66 -11.40 15.58 -6.16
C PHE A 66 -10.33 16.65 -6.44
N VAL A 67 -9.46 16.43 -7.43
CA VAL A 67 -8.39 17.37 -7.81
C VAL A 67 -9.00 18.72 -8.20
N ASP A 68 -10.04 18.73 -9.03
CA ASP A 68 -10.72 19.95 -9.50
C ASP A 68 -11.34 20.80 -8.38
N HIS A 69 -11.68 20.17 -7.25
CA HIS A 69 -12.25 20.84 -6.08
C HIS A 69 -11.25 21.03 -4.94
N SER A 70 -10.04 20.52 -5.09
CA SER A 70 -8.99 20.62 -4.09
C SER A 70 -8.35 22.01 -4.13
N LYS A 71 -7.85 22.47 -2.98
CA LYS A 71 -7.09 23.72 -2.89
C LYS A 71 -5.58 23.53 -2.95
N GLY A 72 -5.12 22.29 -2.76
CA GLY A 72 -3.71 21.98 -2.59
C GLY A 72 -3.11 21.19 -3.75
N LEU A 73 -3.94 20.53 -4.55
CA LEU A 73 -3.53 19.61 -5.60
C LEU A 73 -4.23 20.00 -6.90
N ASN A 74 -3.46 20.15 -7.97
CA ASN A 74 -3.93 20.56 -9.29
C ASN A 74 -3.32 19.68 -10.37
N PHE A 75 -3.98 19.56 -11.52
CA PHE A 75 -3.32 19.07 -12.74
C PHE A 75 -2.56 20.20 -13.42
N ALA A 76 -1.30 19.95 -13.80
CA ALA A 76 -0.47 20.89 -14.55
C ALA A 76 -1.10 21.28 -15.89
N VAL A 77 -1.76 20.31 -16.54
CA VAL A 77 -2.49 20.50 -17.79
C VAL A 77 -3.99 20.26 -17.58
N GLN A 78 -4.79 21.21 -18.05
CA GLN A 78 -6.25 21.16 -17.96
C GLN A 78 -6.83 20.43 -19.19
N VAL A 79 -7.29 19.21 -18.96
CA VAL A 79 -7.98 18.36 -19.95
C VAL A 79 -9.07 17.56 -19.25
N GLU A 80 -10.08 17.16 -20.00
CA GLU A 80 -11.17 16.31 -19.51
C GLU A 80 -10.63 14.98 -18.96
N ALA A 81 -11.24 14.46 -17.88
CA ALA A 81 -10.77 13.27 -17.18
C ALA A 81 -10.57 12.05 -18.11
N HIS A 82 -11.52 11.78 -19.02
CA HIS A 82 -11.46 10.69 -19.98
C HIS A 82 -10.43 10.90 -21.12
N MET A 83 -9.79 12.06 -21.21
CA MET A 83 -8.75 12.33 -22.20
C MET A 83 -7.34 12.17 -21.61
N ARG A 84 -7.21 12.06 -20.29
CA ARG A 84 -5.92 11.88 -19.60
C ARG A 84 -5.40 10.46 -19.81
N ARG A 85 -4.26 10.32 -20.50
CA ARG A 85 -3.66 9.03 -20.89
C ARG A 85 -2.14 9.02 -20.85
N ASP A 86 -1.52 10.12 -21.26
CA ASP A 86 -0.07 10.28 -21.28
C ASP A 86 0.46 10.97 -20.01
N ALA A 87 1.77 10.88 -19.79
CA ALA A 87 2.42 11.41 -18.59
C ALA A 87 2.21 12.92 -18.38
N GLU A 88 2.13 13.71 -19.46
CA GLU A 88 1.90 15.16 -19.38
C GLU A 88 0.47 15.46 -18.89
N SER A 89 -0.51 14.75 -19.43
CA SER A 89 -1.91 14.86 -19.02
C SER A 89 -2.19 14.32 -17.61
N LEU A 90 -1.29 13.53 -17.03
CA LEU A 90 -1.40 12.98 -15.67
C LEU A 90 -0.60 13.78 -14.64
N GLU A 91 0.12 14.81 -15.08
CA GLU A 91 1.02 15.55 -14.19
C GLU A 91 0.25 16.35 -13.14
N LEU A 92 0.52 16.04 -11.88
CA LEU A 92 0.00 16.75 -10.71
C LEU A 92 1.02 17.75 -10.16
N GLU A 93 0.50 18.88 -9.69
CA GLU A 93 1.21 19.92 -8.96
C GLU A 93 0.62 20.07 -7.56
N LEU A 94 1.50 20.23 -6.58
CA LEU A 94 1.14 20.45 -5.18
C LEU A 94 1.47 21.88 -4.80
N GLU A 95 0.45 22.63 -4.43
CA GLU A 95 0.54 24.03 -4.02
C GLU A 95 1.55 24.24 -2.89
N ASP A 96 2.19 25.41 -2.88
CA ASP A 96 3.20 25.72 -1.88
C ASP A 96 2.62 25.72 -0.45
N GLY A 97 3.35 25.09 0.46
CA GLY A 97 2.94 24.93 1.86
C GLY A 97 1.87 23.87 2.10
N TRP A 98 1.32 23.25 1.05
CA TRP A 98 0.41 22.12 1.17
C TRP A 98 1.15 20.80 1.26
N HIS A 99 0.57 19.88 2.04
CA HIS A 99 0.89 18.47 2.05
C HIS A 99 -0.28 17.70 1.42
N PHE A 100 0.02 16.63 0.71
CA PHE A 100 -0.96 15.71 0.17
C PHE A 100 -0.82 14.35 0.84
N VAL A 101 -1.92 13.82 1.35
CA VAL A 101 -1.98 12.47 1.93
C VAL A 101 -2.97 11.65 1.12
N TYR A 102 -2.49 10.56 0.52
CA TYR A 102 -3.36 9.53 -0.03
C TYR A 102 -3.58 8.42 1.01
N GLY A 103 -4.83 8.17 1.36
CA GLY A 103 -5.23 7.34 2.51
C GLY A 103 -5.02 5.84 2.35
N GLY A 104 -4.86 5.35 1.12
CA GLY A 104 -4.80 3.91 0.83
C GLY A 104 -5.91 3.48 -0.12
N ASP A 105 -5.86 2.21 -0.52
CA ASP A 105 -6.82 1.55 -1.40
C ASP A 105 -6.91 2.25 -2.77
N ALA A 106 -5.76 2.36 -3.42
CA ALA A 106 -5.62 2.90 -4.78
C ALA A 106 -6.24 1.99 -5.83
N CYS A 107 -6.19 0.68 -5.61
CA CYS A 107 -6.49 -0.33 -6.61
C CYS A 107 -7.71 -1.16 -6.22
N ASP A 108 -8.84 -0.96 -6.88
CA ASP A 108 -10.05 -1.82 -6.88
C ASP A 108 -11.00 -1.33 -7.99
N LYS A 109 -12.19 -1.91 -8.12
CA LYS A 109 -13.49 -1.47 -8.70
C LYS A 109 -13.57 -0.63 -9.99
N GLY A 110 -12.60 0.24 -10.32
CA GLY A 110 -12.62 1.16 -11.44
C GLY A 110 -11.46 1.01 -12.45
N SER A 111 -11.70 1.46 -13.69
CA SER A 111 -10.80 1.35 -14.85
C SER A 111 -9.77 2.49 -14.98
N GLY A 112 -9.26 2.95 -13.84
CA GLY A 112 -8.36 4.10 -13.72
C GLY A 112 -7.13 3.89 -12.87
N THR A 113 -6.86 2.65 -12.46
CA THR A 113 -5.81 2.30 -11.51
C THR A 113 -4.41 2.68 -12.00
N LEU A 114 -4.04 2.33 -13.24
CA LEU A 114 -2.73 2.65 -13.81
C LEU A 114 -2.50 4.16 -13.91
N ARG A 115 -3.49 4.91 -14.41
CA ARG A 115 -3.40 6.38 -14.50
C ARG A 115 -3.26 7.01 -13.13
N PHE A 116 -4.02 6.50 -12.17
CA PHE A 116 -3.99 6.95 -10.79
C PHE A 116 -2.63 6.71 -10.13
N LEU A 117 -2.13 5.47 -10.19
CA LEU A 117 -0.82 5.13 -9.64
C LEU A 117 0.31 5.93 -10.30
N GLU A 118 0.27 6.11 -11.62
CA GLU A 118 1.27 6.92 -12.35
C GLU A 118 1.30 8.37 -11.83
N ALA A 119 0.13 8.99 -11.70
CA ALA A 119 0.02 10.36 -11.18
C ALA A 119 0.57 10.48 -9.75
N LEU A 120 0.24 9.53 -8.86
CA LEU A 120 0.69 9.51 -7.47
C LEU A 120 2.20 9.27 -7.33
N VAL A 121 2.73 8.26 -8.03
CA VAL A 121 4.16 7.91 -7.99
C VAL A 121 4.99 9.06 -8.54
N SER A 122 4.57 9.65 -9.66
CA SER A 122 5.22 10.80 -10.29
C SER A 122 5.27 12.01 -9.35
N LEU A 123 4.14 12.34 -8.72
CA LEU A 123 4.05 13.43 -7.74
C LEU A 123 4.92 13.17 -6.50
N LYS A 124 4.88 11.96 -5.93
CA LYS A 124 5.69 11.58 -4.78
C LYS A 124 7.19 11.66 -5.06
N LYS A 125 7.63 11.27 -6.26
CA LYS A 125 9.05 11.39 -6.67
C LYS A 125 9.49 12.85 -6.81
N ARG A 126 8.62 13.75 -7.30
CA ARG A 126 8.92 15.19 -7.44
C ARG A 126 8.90 15.94 -6.11
N VAL A 127 7.96 15.63 -5.22
CA VAL A 127 7.73 16.36 -3.96
C VAL A 127 7.72 15.42 -2.75
N PRO A 128 8.82 14.70 -2.48
CA PRO A 128 8.82 13.54 -1.59
C PRO A 128 8.51 13.84 -0.14
N ASN A 129 8.79 15.05 0.33
CA ASN A 129 8.59 15.45 1.72
C ASN A 129 7.15 15.94 2.00
N ARG A 130 6.38 16.25 0.95
CA ARG A 130 5.02 16.80 1.11
C ARG A 130 3.93 15.86 0.62
N VAL A 131 4.29 14.76 -0.03
CA VAL A 131 3.37 13.75 -0.55
C VAL A 131 3.52 12.49 0.29
N HIS A 132 2.42 11.98 0.84
CA HIS A 132 2.41 10.85 1.74
C HIS A 132 1.43 9.82 1.20
N LEU A 133 1.94 8.66 0.78
CA LEU A 133 1.12 7.56 0.29
C LEU A 133 0.97 6.56 1.45
N LEU A 134 -0.25 6.22 1.80
CA LEU A 134 -0.51 5.23 2.84
C LEU A 134 -0.82 3.86 2.23
N PHE A 135 -0.44 2.80 2.93
CA PHE A 135 -0.82 1.46 2.53
C PHE A 135 -2.31 1.24 2.76
N GLY A 136 -3.02 0.91 1.68
CA GLY A 136 -4.32 0.27 1.76
C GLY A 136 -4.23 -1.24 1.98
N ASN A 137 -5.27 -1.81 2.58
CA ASN A 137 -5.43 -3.26 2.63
C ASN A 137 -5.57 -3.86 1.22
N GLY A 138 -6.35 -3.24 0.33
CA GLY A 138 -6.51 -3.61 -1.06
C GLY A 138 -5.18 -3.56 -1.84
N ASP A 139 -4.38 -2.53 -1.58
CA ASP A 139 -3.07 -2.36 -2.23
C ASP A 139 -2.09 -3.48 -1.85
N ILE A 140 -1.95 -3.79 -0.55
CA ILE A 140 -1.04 -4.83 -0.06
C ILE A 140 -1.49 -6.23 -0.51
N ASN A 141 -2.80 -6.51 -0.50
CA ASN A 141 -3.32 -7.83 -0.86
C ASN A 141 -3.02 -8.19 -2.32
N ARG A 142 -2.81 -7.20 -3.19
CA ARG A 142 -2.41 -7.43 -4.59
C ARG A 142 -0.99 -7.94 -4.78
N LEU A 143 -0.11 -7.81 -3.77
CA LEU A 143 1.21 -8.46 -3.80
C LEU A 143 1.08 -10.00 -3.90
N ARG A 144 -0.05 -10.55 -3.44
CA ARG A 144 -0.35 -11.99 -3.57
C ARG A 144 -0.59 -12.40 -5.02
N TRP A 145 -1.04 -11.48 -5.88
CA TRP A 145 -1.40 -11.82 -7.26
C TRP A 145 -0.20 -12.32 -8.05
N ALA A 146 1.01 -11.85 -7.75
CA ALA A 146 2.21 -12.36 -8.40
C ALA A 146 2.38 -13.87 -8.14
N GLN A 147 2.03 -14.33 -6.95
CA GLN A 147 2.06 -15.74 -6.57
C GLN A 147 0.92 -16.50 -7.25
N ASP A 148 -0.32 -15.99 -7.12
CA ASP A 148 -1.51 -16.67 -7.64
C ASP A 148 -1.54 -16.73 -9.18
N LEU A 149 -1.08 -15.68 -9.87
CA LEU A 149 -0.95 -15.65 -11.33
C LEU A 149 0.21 -16.52 -11.83
N ALA A 150 1.35 -16.57 -11.14
CA ALA A 150 2.44 -17.49 -11.47
C ALA A 150 2.03 -18.97 -11.28
N LEU A 151 1.08 -19.24 -10.37
CA LEU A 151 0.50 -20.56 -10.14
C LEU A 151 -0.66 -20.91 -11.08
N SER A 152 -1.22 -19.93 -11.78
CA SER A 152 -2.40 -20.12 -12.65
C SER A 152 -2.10 -20.93 -13.92
N ASP A 153 -0.82 -21.17 -14.25
CA ASP A 153 -0.42 -22.20 -15.23
C ASP A 153 -0.53 -23.64 -14.68
N LEU A 154 -0.73 -23.84 -13.37
CA LEU A 154 -0.62 -25.17 -12.73
C LEU A 154 -1.71 -25.58 -11.72
N VAL A 155 -2.39 -24.71 -10.97
CA VAL A 155 -3.41 -25.15 -9.98
C VAL A 155 -4.46 -24.05 -9.72
N ALA A 156 -5.73 -24.44 -9.55
CA ALA A 156 -6.78 -23.55 -9.04
C ALA A 156 -6.36 -22.91 -7.70
N PRO A 157 -6.50 -21.57 -7.54
CA PRO A 157 -5.83 -20.77 -6.50
C PRO A 157 -6.47 -20.95 -5.11
N LYS A 158 -6.27 -22.10 -4.46
CA LYS A 158 -6.83 -22.35 -3.11
C LYS A 158 -5.81 -22.53 -1.98
N ASP A 159 -4.52 -22.72 -2.26
CA ASP A 159 -3.58 -23.21 -1.23
C ASP A 159 -2.27 -22.39 -1.05
N VAL A 160 -2.18 -21.13 -1.48
CA VAL A 160 -0.96 -20.32 -1.29
C VAL A 160 -1.17 -19.15 -0.33
N THR A 161 -0.42 -19.18 0.78
CA THR A 161 -0.51 -18.26 1.91
C THR A 161 0.76 -17.43 2.04
N VAL A 162 0.74 -16.21 1.52
CA VAL A 162 1.52 -15.08 2.08
C VAL A 162 0.69 -13.80 1.92
N ALA A 163 -0.33 -13.64 2.76
CA ALA A 163 -0.82 -12.30 3.06
C ALA A 163 0.00 -11.76 4.23
N LEU A 164 0.34 -10.46 4.19
CA LEU A 164 0.97 -9.82 5.34
C LEU A 164 0.01 -9.77 6.55
N TRP A 165 -1.31 -9.77 6.29
CA TRP A 165 -2.35 -9.56 7.32
C TRP A 165 -3.47 -10.62 7.37
N ASN A 166 -3.63 -11.49 6.36
CA ASN A 166 -4.68 -12.51 6.34
C ASN A 166 -4.19 -13.90 5.91
N THR A 167 -3.83 -14.74 6.89
CA THR A 167 -3.40 -16.13 6.66
C THR A 167 -4.55 -17.11 6.47
N SER A 168 -5.82 -16.67 6.46
CA SER A 168 -6.97 -17.55 6.63
C SER A 168 -8.17 -17.11 5.80
N GLY A 169 -8.09 -17.28 4.48
CA GLY A 169 -9.26 -17.18 3.60
C GLY A 169 -8.94 -17.58 2.15
N PRO A 170 -9.86 -18.24 1.44
CA PRO A 170 -9.73 -18.40 0.00
C PRO A 170 -9.72 -17.01 -0.64
N PHE A 171 -8.70 -16.74 -1.44
CA PHE A 171 -8.62 -15.52 -2.24
C PHE A 171 -9.58 -15.69 -3.42
N GLU A 172 -10.64 -14.90 -3.45
CA GLU A 172 -11.48 -14.78 -4.63
C GLU A 172 -10.88 -13.70 -5.52
N PHE A 173 -10.38 -14.12 -6.67
CA PHE A 173 -10.06 -13.20 -7.74
C PHE A 173 -11.37 -12.52 -8.16
N GLU A 174 -11.54 -11.25 -7.84
CA GLU A 174 -12.75 -10.53 -8.21
C GLU A 174 -12.77 -10.32 -9.73
N PRO A 175 -13.73 -10.90 -10.48
CA PRO A 175 -13.79 -10.77 -11.93
C PRO A 175 -13.81 -9.30 -12.39
N GLN A 176 -14.32 -8.41 -11.53
CA GLN A 176 -14.42 -6.98 -11.77
C GLN A 176 -13.05 -6.31 -11.94
N ASP A 177 -12.01 -6.71 -11.20
CA ASP A 177 -10.68 -6.10 -11.30
C ASP A 177 -10.02 -6.39 -12.65
N PHE A 178 -10.25 -7.59 -13.18
CA PHE A 178 -9.67 -8.01 -14.44
C PHE A 178 -10.30 -7.26 -15.60
N GLU A 179 -11.62 -7.13 -15.58
CA GLU A 179 -12.35 -6.36 -16.60
C GLU A 179 -12.07 -4.86 -16.47
N SER A 180 -11.96 -4.31 -15.26
CA SER A 180 -11.57 -2.91 -15.04
C SER A 180 -10.17 -2.63 -15.58
N ARG A 181 -9.22 -3.55 -15.38
CA ARG A 181 -7.89 -3.44 -16.00
C ARG A 181 -7.95 -3.57 -17.53
N ARG A 182 -8.81 -4.43 -18.07
CA ARG A 182 -9.01 -4.57 -19.52
C ARG A 182 -9.51 -3.27 -20.14
N GLU A 183 -10.52 -2.65 -19.52
CA GLU A 183 -11.04 -1.34 -19.91
C GLU A 183 -9.95 -0.27 -19.87
N GLU A 184 -9.15 -0.26 -18.81
CA GLU A 184 -8.06 0.71 -18.66
C GLU A 184 -6.99 0.54 -19.74
N LEU A 185 -6.56 -0.70 -20.03
CA LEU A 185 -5.59 -0.98 -21.09
C LEU A 185 -6.14 -0.57 -22.46
N ALA A 186 -7.40 -0.88 -22.74
CA ALA A 186 -8.06 -0.46 -23.98
C ALA A 186 -8.06 1.07 -24.11
N HIS A 187 -8.36 1.76 -23.01
CA HIS A 187 -8.35 3.22 -22.95
C HIS A 187 -6.96 3.81 -23.23
N LEU A 188 -5.93 3.32 -22.54
CA LEU A 188 -4.56 3.78 -22.68
C LEU A 188 -3.98 3.51 -24.08
N GLU A 189 -4.32 2.35 -24.67
CA GLU A 189 -3.86 1.97 -26.00
C GLU A 189 -4.72 2.56 -27.14
N GLY A 190 -5.84 3.22 -26.82
CA GLY A 190 -6.78 3.73 -27.81
C GLY A 190 -7.47 2.63 -28.63
N LYS A 191 -7.65 1.45 -28.03
CA LYS A 191 -8.28 0.26 -28.63
C LYS A 191 -9.68 0.02 -28.08
N PHE A 192 -10.44 -0.85 -28.73
CA PHE A 192 -11.70 -1.34 -28.18
C PHE A 192 -11.43 -2.44 -27.13
N VAL A 193 -12.26 -2.49 -26.09
CA VAL A 193 -12.14 -3.47 -24.98
C VAL A 193 -12.02 -4.93 -25.47
N PRO A 194 -12.80 -5.40 -26.47
CA PRO A 194 -12.68 -6.78 -26.97
C PRO A 194 -11.34 -7.11 -27.64
N GLU A 195 -10.54 -6.10 -28.00
CA GLU A 195 -9.20 -6.28 -28.57
C GLU A 195 -8.13 -6.52 -27.51
N ILE A 196 -8.43 -6.28 -26.24
CA ILE A 196 -7.54 -6.59 -25.12
C ILE A 196 -7.87 -8.00 -24.63
N HIS A 197 -6.91 -8.90 -24.71
CA HIS A 197 -7.09 -10.29 -24.31
C HIS A 197 -6.60 -10.55 -22.88
N ASP A 198 -7.01 -11.66 -22.29
CA ASP A 198 -6.68 -12.04 -20.91
C ASP A 198 -5.18 -12.06 -20.65
N LYS A 199 -4.40 -12.53 -21.64
CA LYS A 199 -2.93 -12.51 -21.60
C LYS A 199 -2.35 -11.10 -21.45
N ASP A 200 -3.00 -10.08 -22.01
CA ASP A 200 -2.53 -8.70 -21.98
C ASP A 200 -2.80 -8.10 -20.59
N VAL A 201 -3.97 -8.42 -20.02
CA VAL A 201 -4.34 -8.05 -18.64
C VAL A 201 -3.42 -8.73 -17.62
N MET A 202 -3.19 -10.04 -17.74
CA MET A 202 -2.26 -10.79 -16.89
C MET A 202 -0.84 -10.22 -16.98
N LYS A 203 -0.37 -9.95 -18.20
CA LYS A 203 0.94 -9.31 -18.42
C LYS A 203 1.02 -7.97 -17.71
N SER A 204 -0.01 -7.11 -17.80
CA SER A 204 -0.03 -5.82 -17.11
C SER A 204 0.12 -5.94 -15.60
N TYR A 205 -0.60 -6.88 -14.96
CA TYR A 205 -0.44 -7.13 -13.52
C TYR A 205 0.94 -7.65 -13.16
N MET A 206 1.46 -8.62 -13.94
CA MET A 206 2.79 -9.19 -13.70
C MET A 206 3.89 -8.15 -13.86
N GLU A 207 3.85 -7.29 -14.88
CA GLU A 207 4.82 -6.20 -15.04
C GLU A 207 4.70 -5.17 -13.91
N GLY A 208 3.49 -4.86 -13.45
CA GLY A 208 3.27 -3.92 -12.34
C GLY A 208 3.83 -4.40 -10.99
N LEU A 209 3.92 -5.72 -10.77
CA LEU A 209 4.36 -6.32 -9.52
C LEU A 209 5.86 -6.62 -9.45
N LYS A 210 6.55 -6.65 -10.59
CA LYS A 210 8.02 -6.83 -10.63
C LYS A 210 8.75 -5.65 -9.98
N PRO A 211 10.01 -5.82 -9.55
CA PRO A 211 10.88 -4.70 -9.19
C PRO A 211 10.91 -3.64 -10.31
N GLY A 212 10.62 -2.38 -9.96
CA GLY A 212 10.49 -1.27 -10.90
C GLY A 212 9.15 -1.19 -11.65
N GLY A 213 8.22 -2.12 -11.39
CA GLY A 213 6.85 -2.06 -11.87
C GLY A 213 6.03 -1.01 -11.12
N LEU A 214 5.03 -0.42 -11.76
CA LEU A 214 4.30 0.74 -11.22
C LEU A 214 3.65 0.49 -9.84
N LEU A 215 2.98 -0.66 -9.65
CA LEU A 215 2.39 -1.00 -8.36
C LEU A 215 3.47 -1.28 -7.31
N ARG A 216 4.58 -1.92 -7.70
CA ARG A 216 5.72 -2.13 -6.82
C ARG A 216 6.33 -0.82 -6.35
N GLU A 217 6.53 0.13 -7.27
CA GLU A 217 7.05 1.46 -6.95
C GLU A 217 6.11 2.24 -6.04
N TYR A 218 4.79 2.21 -6.30
CA TYR A 218 3.80 2.81 -5.42
C TYR A 218 3.92 2.27 -3.98
N LEU A 219 3.99 0.95 -3.82
CA LEU A 219 4.12 0.32 -2.51
C LEU A 219 5.45 0.64 -1.83
N GLN A 220 6.56 0.72 -2.58
CA GLN A 220 7.87 1.14 -2.03
C GLN A 220 7.88 2.59 -1.56
N LEU A 221 7.03 3.44 -2.15
CA LEU A 221 6.87 4.84 -1.79
C LEU A 221 5.81 5.09 -0.70
N ALA A 222 5.09 4.05 -0.30
CA ALA A 222 4.03 4.12 0.71
C ALA A 222 4.54 3.82 2.13
N GLN A 223 3.74 4.21 3.12
CA GLN A 223 4.00 4.00 4.54
C GLN A 223 2.70 3.61 5.27
N LEU A 224 2.80 3.05 6.48
CA LEU A 224 1.59 2.63 7.21
C LEU A 224 0.82 3.81 7.81
N CYS A 225 1.54 4.87 8.18
CA CYS A 225 0.95 6.04 8.79
C CYS A 225 1.81 7.28 8.60
N VAL A 226 1.22 8.45 8.78
CA VAL A 226 1.96 9.72 8.89
C VAL A 226 1.29 10.63 9.90
N MET A 227 2.08 11.35 10.68
CA MET A 227 1.59 12.36 11.61
C MET A 227 1.95 13.76 11.10
N LEU A 228 0.94 14.58 10.80
CA LEU A 228 1.13 15.95 10.32
C LEU A 228 0.44 16.91 11.28
N GLY A 229 1.19 17.83 11.88
CA GLY A 229 0.71 18.64 13.00
C GLY A 229 0.32 17.76 14.19
N GLU A 230 -0.96 17.81 14.57
CA GLU A 230 -1.54 17.01 15.66
C GLU A 230 -2.41 15.86 15.12
N THR A 231 -2.39 15.60 13.82
CA THR A 231 -3.26 14.61 13.16
C THR A 231 -2.47 13.40 12.69
N LEU A 232 -2.89 12.21 13.14
CA LEU A 232 -2.42 10.94 12.62
C LEU A 232 -3.31 10.51 11.44
N PHE A 233 -2.68 10.16 10.32
CA PHE A 233 -3.32 9.59 9.15
C PHE A 233 -2.96 8.11 9.04
N VAL A 234 -3.98 7.29 8.86
CA VAL A 234 -3.94 5.84 8.64
C VAL A 234 -5.06 5.49 7.66
N ASP A 235 -4.92 4.38 6.94
CA ASP A 235 -5.97 3.82 6.06
C ASP A 235 -7.17 3.32 6.88
N GLY A 236 -6.88 2.43 7.84
CA GLY A 236 -7.88 1.84 8.72
C GLY A 236 -8.05 2.57 10.06
N GLN A 237 -8.21 1.79 11.13
CA GLN A 237 -8.44 2.30 12.48
C GLN A 237 -7.31 1.88 13.43
N VAL A 238 -6.89 2.81 14.28
CA VAL A 238 -6.01 2.52 15.41
C VAL A 238 -6.86 2.28 16.65
N ILE A 239 -6.85 1.05 17.15
CA ILE A 239 -7.59 0.68 18.36
C ILE A 239 -6.61 0.62 19.52
N ALA A 240 -6.85 1.45 20.55
CA ALA A 240 -6.18 1.30 21.83
C ALA A 240 -6.72 0.06 22.54
N LEU A 241 -5.84 -0.92 22.81
CA LEU A 241 -6.22 -2.08 23.63
C LEU A 241 -6.54 -1.59 25.06
N THR A 242 -7.65 -2.05 25.62
CA THR A 242 -8.09 -1.61 26.96
C THR A 242 -7.20 -2.19 28.07
N GLN A 243 -7.15 -1.50 29.21
CA GLN A 243 -6.25 -1.77 30.34
C GLN A 243 -6.27 -3.21 30.88
N ASP A 244 -7.34 -3.99 30.66
CA ASP A 244 -7.43 -5.36 31.18
C ASP A 244 -6.43 -6.31 30.49
N GLU A 245 -6.10 -6.08 29.21
CA GLU A 245 -5.07 -6.86 28.49
C GLU A 245 -3.63 -6.40 28.82
N ALA A 246 -3.49 -5.17 29.37
CA ALA A 246 -2.21 -4.61 29.81
C ALA A 246 -1.91 -4.81 31.32
N SER A 247 -2.86 -5.39 32.07
CA SER A 247 -2.84 -5.46 33.54
C SER A 247 -1.78 -6.41 34.13
N THR A 248 -1.13 -7.23 33.30
CA THR A 248 -0.10 -8.20 33.71
C THR A 248 1.30 -7.60 33.85
N LYS A 249 1.48 -6.29 33.64
CA LYS A 249 2.82 -5.66 33.54
C LYS A 249 3.21 -4.81 34.75
N THR A 250 4.49 -4.88 35.08
CA THR A 250 5.16 -4.11 36.15
C THR A 250 5.24 -2.61 35.82
N PRO A 251 5.41 -1.72 36.82
CA PRO A 251 5.56 -0.27 36.59
C PRO A 251 6.71 0.11 35.63
N GLU A 252 7.84 -0.59 35.67
CA GLU A 252 8.98 -0.36 34.76
C GLU A 252 8.65 -0.74 33.32
N GLU A 253 7.83 -1.78 33.10
CA GLU A 253 7.35 -2.17 31.77
C GLU A 253 6.32 -1.17 31.22
N LYS A 254 5.60 -0.46 32.08
CA LYS A 254 4.67 0.63 31.70
C LYS A 254 5.42 1.92 31.35
N GLU A 255 6.51 2.22 32.04
CA GLU A 255 7.40 3.35 31.74
C GLU A 255 8.19 3.11 30.44
N ARG A 256 8.57 1.86 30.15
CA ARG A 256 9.11 1.43 28.83
C ARG A 256 8.09 1.42 27.69
N ALA A 257 6.79 1.44 28.00
CA ALA A 257 5.69 1.36 27.04
C ALA A 257 5.23 2.73 26.51
N GLY A 258 5.69 3.81 27.13
CA GLY A 258 5.40 5.18 26.70
C GLY A 258 6.27 5.56 25.51
N LEU A 259 5.97 5.00 24.34
CA LEU A 259 6.40 5.64 23.10
C LEU A 259 5.44 6.77 22.82
N GLU A 260 5.98 7.97 22.60
CA GLU A 260 5.21 9.05 22.00
C GLU A 260 4.74 8.58 20.61
N ILE A 261 3.57 9.04 20.18
CA ILE A 261 2.89 8.55 18.98
C ILE A 261 3.75 8.76 17.72
N GLU A 262 4.62 9.77 17.74
CA GLU A 262 5.62 10.10 16.74
C GLU A 262 6.66 8.98 16.60
N ASP A 263 7.24 8.53 17.72
CA ASP A 263 8.22 7.44 17.74
C ASP A 263 7.57 6.13 17.30
N TRP A 264 6.30 5.91 17.70
CA TRP A 264 5.53 4.76 17.27
C TRP A 264 5.32 4.75 15.75
N ALA A 265 4.90 5.88 15.15
CA ALA A 265 4.69 6.01 13.72
C ALA A 265 5.99 5.75 12.93
N MET A 266 7.10 6.33 13.37
CA MET A 266 8.42 6.10 12.75
C MET A 266 8.82 4.63 12.76
N ARG A 267 8.68 3.95 13.91
CA ARG A 267 9.04 2.53 14.07
C ARG A 267 8.13 1.62 13.25
N LEU A 268 6.83 1.92 13.21
CA LEU A 268 5.85 1.16 12.44
C LEU A 268 6.16 1.24 10.94
N ASN A 269 6.47 2.43 10.44
CA ASN A 269 6.86 2.62 9.04
C ASN A 269 8.20 1.94 8.71
N ALA A 270 9.19 1.99 9.60
CA ALA A 270 10.45 1.27 9.41
C ALA A 270 10.23 -0.23 9.33
N TRP A 271 9.41 -0.80 10.21
CA TRP A 271 9.03 -2.21 10.17
C TRP A 271 8.36 -2.58 8.83
N ALA A 272 7.41 -1.76 8.35
CA ALA A 272 6.72 -2.01 7.08
C ALA A 272 7.70 -2.11 5.89
N ARG A 273 8.70 -1.23 5.85
CA ARG A 273 9.74 -1.24 4.80
C ARG A 273 10.54 -2.54 4.82
N THR A 274 10.97 -2.99 5.99
CA THR A 274 11.69 -4.28 6.09
C THR A 274 10.87 -5.45 5.56
N ARG A 275 9.54 -5.41 5.67
CA ARG A 275 8.67 -6.45 5.11
C ARG A 275 8.60 -6.39 3.59
N LEU A 276 8.61 -5.20 3.00
CA LEU A 276 8.69 -5.04 1.55
C LEU A 276 10.06 -5.47 1.01
N ASP A 277 11.15 -5.12 1.70
CA ASP A 277 12.51 -5.54 1.33
C ASP A 277 12.68 -7.06 1.42
N ASP A 278 12.13 -7.69 2.46
CA ASP A 278 12.09 -9.15 2.61
C ASP A 278 11.41 -9.83 1.40
N LEU A 279 10.36 -9.20 0.85
CA LEU A 279 9.66 -9.68 -0.36
C LEU A 279 10.52 -9.53 -1.62
N ASP A 280 11.31 -8.46 -1.76
CA ASP A 280 12.23 -8.28 -2.90
C ASP A 280 13.41 -9.25 -2.82
N ALA A 281 13.91 -9.55 -1.61
CA ALA A 281 15.00 -10.49 -1.40
C ALA A 281 14.59 -11.96 -1.57
N LYS A 282 13.30 -12.26 -1.43
CA LYS A 282 12.71 -13.59 -1.66
C LYS A 282 11.57 -13.48 -2.66
N PRO A 283 11.91 -13.21 -3.92
CA PRO A 283 10.92 -13.06 -4.96
C PRO A 283 10.14 -14.36 -5.09
N ALA A 284 8.84 -14.34 -4.77
CA ALA A 284 7.98 -15.51 -4.94
C ALA A 284 7.76 -15.91 -6.42
N TRP A 285 8.43 -15.21 -7.34
CA TRP A 285 8.48 -15.47 -8.77
C TRP A 285 9.67 -16.34 -9.23
N GLU A 286 10.57 -16.79 -8.35
CA GLU A 286 11.61 -17.77 -8.69
C GLU A 286 11.19 -19.23 -8.38
N LYS A 287 11.21 -20.07 -9.44
CA LYS A 287 10.85 -21.50 -9.56
C LYS A 287 10.39 -22.28 -8.31
N LEU A 288 9.18 -22.85 -8.39
CA LEU A 288 8.73 -23.96 -7.55
C LEU A 288 9.64 -25.20 -7.73
N PRO A 289 9.94 -25.96 -6.67
CA PRO A 289 10.74 -27.19 -6.77
C PRO A 289 10.05 -28.26 -7.64
N ASP A 290 10.85 -28.95 -8.46
CA ASP A 290 10.45 -29.93 -9.51
C ASP A 290 9.66 -31.18 -9.04
N GLN A 291 9.24 -31.26 -7.77
CA GLN A 291 8.57 -32.44 -7.23
C GLN A 291 7.10 -32.17 -6.91
N ILE A 292 6.27 -32.27 -7.94
CA ILE A 292 4.82 -32.39 -7.82
C ILE A 292 4.52 -33.72 -7.10
N PRO A 293 3.89 -33.73 -5.91
CA PRO A 293 3.39 -34.97 -5.32
C PRO A 293 2.30 -35.53 -6.23
N LYS A 294 2.48 -36.76 -6.73
CA LYS A 294 1.46 -37.42 -7.56
C LYS A 294 0.15 -37.51 -6.77
N ARG A 295 -0.88 -36.83 -7.27
CA ARG A 295 -2.23 -36.84 -6.72
C ARG A 295 -2.71 -38.29 -6.61
N LYS A 296 -3.06 -38.76 -5.41
CA LYS A 296 -3.76 -40.04 -5.24
C LYS A 296 -5.07 -39.94 -6.02
N GLN A 297 -5.27 -40.84 -6.98
CA GLN A 297 -6.54 -40.96 -7.69
C GLN A 297 -7.64 -41.26 -6.66
N PRO A 298 -8.83 -40.63 -6.76
CA PRO A 298 -9.95 -40.99 -5.93
C PRO A 298 -10.34 -42.44 -6.22
N ALA A 299 -10.48 -43.24 -5.17
CA ALA A 299 -10.94 -44.62 -5.27
C ALA A 299 -12.29 -44.63 -6.00
N SER A 300 -12.35 -45.32 -7.12
CA SER A 300 -13.59 -45.65 -7.81
C SER A 300 -14.45 -46.51 -6.88
N GLY A 301 -15.40 -45.86 -6.21
CA GLY A 301 -16.49 -46.55 -5.51
C GLY A 301 -17.45 -47.15 -6.54
N GLY A 302 -17.13 -48.34 -7.03
CA GLY A 302 -18.13 -49.38 -7.26
C GLY A 302 -18.57 -49.92 -5.89
N GLU A 303 -19.73 -50.52 -5.69
CA GLU A 303 -20.75 -51.13 -6.55
C GLU A 303 -21.91 -51.50 -5.60
N GLY A 304 -23.05 -51.90 -6.16
CA GLY A 304 -23.80 -53.07 -5.64
C GLY A 304 -24.74 -52.86 -4.47
#